data_AF-A0A935DT89-F1
#
_entry.id   AF-A0A935DT89-F1
#
_cell.length_a   1.000
_cell.length_b   1.000
_cell.length_c   1.000
_cell.angle_alpha   90.00
_cell.angle_beta   90.00
_cell.angle_gamma   90.00
#
_symmetry.space_group_name_H-M   'P 1'
#
loop_
_entity.id
_entity.type
_entity.pdbx_description
1 polymer ?
#
loop_
_entity_poly.entity_id
_entity_poly.type
_entity_poly.pdbx_seq_one_letter_code
_entity_poly.pdbx_strand_id
1 'polypeptide(L)' 'MFYRLGEVAEDRLAAIVTAGSAARNGWSSVNQRSAASPYLEISNRDPEDGAHYPDVDMDLPTRTGGFRRKDGTLY' A
#
# COMPACT_ATOMS: atom_id res chain seq x y z
N MET A 1 -1.64 4.58 18.84
CA MET A 1 -1.16 5.97 18.74
C MET A 1 -0.84 6.21 17.28
N PHE A 2 -1.34 7.30 16.69
CA PHE A 2 -1.33 7.54 15.25
C PHE A 2 -0.29 8.60 14.82
N TYR A 3 0.46 8.23 13.77
CA TYR A 3 1.27 8.93 12.76
C TYR A 3 2.46 9.85 13.15
N ARG A 4 3.60 9.60 12.49
CA ARG A 4 4.64 10.59 12.15
C ARG A 4 4.68 10.78 10.63
N LEU A 5 4.54 12.02 10.17
CA LEU A 5 4.72 12.43 8.77
C LEU A 5 6.23 12.52 8.44
N GLY A 6 6.63 12.00 7.27
CA GLY A 6 7.86 12.44 6.59
C GLY A 6 9.14 11.63 6.82
N GLU A 7 9.06 10.47 7.45
CA GLU A 7 10.16 9.50 7.58
C GLU A 7 9.59 8.14 7.20
N VAL A 8 10.36 7.24 6.58
CA VAL A 8 9.94 5.85 6.39
C VAL A 8 9.76 5.26 7.79
N ALA A 9 8.54 5.30 8.31
CA ALA A 9 8.22 4.80 9.62
C ALA A 9 7.87 3.32 9.48
N GLU A 10 8.70 2.45 10.04
CA GLU A 10 8.38 1.03 10.18
C GLU A 10 7.62 0.78 11.47
N ASP A 11 6.41 0.23 11.35
CA ASP A 11 5.63 -0.25 12.48
C ASP A 11 5.62 -1.78 12.54
N ARG A 12 5.84 -2.33 13.74
CA ARG A 12 5.77 -3.78 13.96
C ARG A 12 4.33 -4.19 14.25
N LEU A 13 3.77 -5.01 13.36
CA LEU A 13 2.46 -5.64 13.56
C LEU A 13 2.61 -6.97 14.33
N ALA A 14 1.88 -7.10 15.43
CA ALA A 14 1.77 -8.35 16.20
C ALA A 14 0.54 -9.16 15.74
N ALA A 15 0.43 -10.40 16.20
CA ALA A 15 -0.79 -11.18 16.02
C ALA A 15 -1.98 -10.45 16.66
N ILE A 16 -3.13 -10.46 16.00
CA ILE A 16 -4.37 -9.80 16.47
C ILE A 16 -4.19 -8.27 16.55
N VAL A 17 -3.65 -7.67 15.49
CA VAL A 17 -3.60 -6.21 15.31
C VAL A 17 -4.39 -5.83 14.07
N THR A 18 -5.18 -4.76 14.16
CA THR A 18 -5.81 -4.11 13.02
C THR A 18 -5.02 -2.87 12.66
N ALA A 19 -4.52 -2.81 11.43
CA ALA A 19 -3.96 -1.61 10.84
C ALA A 19 -4.96 -1.06 9.81
N GLY A 20 -5.18 0.25 9.84
CA GLY A 20 -6.00 0.94 8.84
C GLY A 20 -5.11 1.87 8.02
N SER A 21 -5.21 1.79 6.70
CA SER A 21 -4.71 2.84 5.82
C SER A 21 -5.87 3.79 5.50
N ALA A 22 -5.67 5.08 5.78
CA ALA A 22 -6.48 6.10 5.13
C ALA A 22 -6.05 6.16 3.66
N ALA A 23 -7.00 6.26 2.72
CA ALA A 23 -6.77 6.18 1.27
C ALA A 23 -5.66 7.07 0.67
N ARG A 24 -5.08 7.98 1.46
CA ARG A 24 -4.02 8.91 1.05
C ARG A 24 -2.63 8.53 1.55
N ASN A 25 -2.51 7.53 2.43
CA ASN A 25 -1.24 7.10 3.00
C ASN A 25 -0.86 5.74 2.39
N GLY A 26 0.11 5.75 1.47
CA GLY A 26 0.72 4.54 0.95
C GLY A 26 1.34 3.72 2.08
N TRP A 27 1.28 2.39 1.99
CA TRP A 27 1.85 1.47 2.96
C TRP A 27 2.24 0.16 2.27
N SER A 28 3.14 -0.58 2.90
CA SER A 28 3.43 -1.97 2.54
C SER A 28 3.55 -2.79 3.83
N SER A 29 3.35 -4.10 3.71
CA SER A 29 3.56 -5.05 4.82
C SER A 29 4.57 -6.09 4.41
N VAL A 30 5.59 -6.29 5.25
CA VAL A 30 6.69 -7.22 4.99
C VAL A 30 6.77 -8.23 6.13
N ASN A 31 6.67 -9.52 5.80
CA ASN A 31 6.95 -10.58 6.76
C ASN A 31 8.46 -10.80 6.88
N GLN A 32 9.07 -10.32 7.96
CA GLN A 32 10.50 -10.49 8.25
C GLN A 32 10.82 -11.82 8.97
N ARG A 33 9.83 -12.68 9.21
CA ARG A 33 10.01 -13.97 9.90
C ARG A 33 10.20 -15.10 8.88
N SER A 34 10.87 -16.16 9.31
CA SER A 34 10.96 -17.42 8.54
C SER A 34 9.66 -18.23 8.52
N ALA A 35 8.75 -17.95 9.47
CA ALA A 35 7.44 -18.58 9.55
C ALA A 35 6.37 -17.78 8.77
N ALA A 36 5.31 -18.45 8.35
CA ALA A 36 4.16 -17.82 7.70
C ALA A 36 3.45 -16.82 8.62
N SER A 37 2.95 -15.72 8.04
CA SER A 37 2.20 -14.66 8.74
C SER A 37 0.91 -14.34 7.98
N PRO A 38 -0.19 -15.06 8.24
CA PRO A 38 -1.46 -14.80 7.57
C PRO A 38 -2.07 -13.46 8.02
N TYR A 39 -2.75 -12.78 7.09
CA TYR A 39 -3.51 -11.56 7.37
C TYR A 39 -4.83 -11.56 6.60
N LEU A 40 -5.77 -10.72 7.04
CA LEU A 40 -7.02 -10.43 6.35
C LEU A 40 -7.02 -8.97 5.92
N GLU A 41 -7.22 -8.72 4.63
CA GLU A 41 -7.40 -7.38 4.09
C GLU A 41 -8.88 -7.13 3.75
N ILE A 42 -9.36 -5.96 4.13
CA ILE A 42 -10.71 -5.49 3.81
C ILE A 42 -10.56 -4.13 3.13
N SER A 43 -11.00 -4.03 1.88
CA SER A 43 -10.96 -2.79 1.09
C SER A 43 -12.37 -2.36 0.68
N ASN A 44 -12.53 -1.10 0.31
CA ASN A 44 -13.68 -0.68 -0.48
C ASN A 44 -13.52 -1.18 -1.94
N ARG A 45 -14.59 -1.12 -2.73
CA ARG A 45 -14.60 -1.49 -4.16
C ARG A 45 -14.75 -0.24 -5.02
N ASP A 46 -14.00 0.80 -4.69
CA ASP A 46 -14.09 2.07 -5.39
C ASP A 46 -13.70 1.89 -6.87
N PRO A 47 -14.56 2.25 -7.84
CA PRO A 47 -14.22 2.17 -9.26
C PRO A 47 -13.06 3.10 -9.65
N GLU A 48 -12.82 4.16 -8.88
CA GLU A 48 -11.74 5.14 -9.09
C GLU A 48 -10.48 4.80 -8.26
N ASP A 49 -10.42 3.61 -7.65
CA ASP A 49 -9.27 3.16 -6.87
C ASP A 49 -8.02 3.02 -7.74
N GLY A 50 -6.87 3.44 -7.23
CA GLY A 50 -5.59 3.45 -7.94
C GLY A 50 -4.41 3.35 -6.96
N ALA A 51 -3.23 3.00 -7.48
CA ALA A 51 -2.02 2.81 -6.68
C ALA A 51 -0.85 3.64 -7.22
N HIS A 52 -0.14 4.32 -6.32
CA HIS A 52 1.12 5.00 -6.59
C HIS A 52 2.27 4.21 -5.98
N TYR A 53 3.28 3.88 -6.79
CA TYR A 53 4.47 3.17 -6.31
C TYR A 53 5.63 4.17 -6.12
N PRO A 54 5.98 4.53 -4.88
CA PRO A 54 6.97 5.59 -4.64
C PRO A 54 8.37 5.19 -5.10
N ASP A 55 8.74 3.91 -4.97
CA ASP A 55 10.12 3.43 -5.13
C ASP A 55 10.54 3.20 -6.59
N VAL A 56 9.59 3.21 -7.53
CA VAL A 56 9.81 2.98 -8.97
C VAL A 56 9.00 3.97 -9.80
N ASP A 57 9.32 4.14 -11.08
CA ASP A 57 8.56 5.00 -12.01
C ASP A 57 7.26 4.33 -12.47
N MET A 58 6.36 4.00 -11.54
CA MET A 58 5.15 3.23 -11.82
C MET A 58 3.93 3.78 -11.08
N ASP A 59 2.82 3.84 -11.81
CA ASP A 59 1.47 4.10 -11.31
C ASP A 59 0.48 3.08 -11.88
N LEU A 60 -0.57 2.79 -11.11
CA LEU A 60 -1.78 2.11 -11.55
C LEU A 60 -2.96 3.10 -11.38
N PRO A 61 -3.32 3.88 -12.41
CA PRO A 61 -4.24 5.01 -12.26
C PRO A 61 -5.66 4.61 -11.87
N THR A 62 -6.11 3.42 -12.28
CA THR A 62 -7.39 2.84 -11.90
C THR A 62 -7.27 1.32 -11.75
N ARG A 63 -8.15 0.71 -10.95
CA ARG A 63 -8.21 -0.74 -10.73
C ARG A 63 -8.33 -1.58 -12.01
N THR A 64 -8.98 -1.03 -13.04
CA THR A 64 -9.22 -1.71 -14.32
C THR A 64 -8.21 -1.32 -15.40
N GLY A 65 -7.30 -0.39 -15.10
CA GLY A 65 -6.27 0.09 -16.02
C GLY A 65 -5.02 -0.79 -16.06
N GLY A 66 -4.10 -0.46 -16.96
CA GLY A 66 -2.74 -1.01 -16.99
C GLY A 66 -1.75 -0.12 -16.26
N PHE A 67 -0.58 -0.68 -15.94
CA PHE A 67 0.55 0.07 -15.37
C PHE A 67 1.02 1.18 -16.32
N ARG A 68 1.34 2.34 -15.75
CA ARG A 68 1.91 3.49 -16.46
C ARG A 68 3.14 3.99 -15.73
N ARG A 69 3.99 4.72 -16.46
CA ARG A 69 5.01 5.56 -15.85
C ARG A 69 4.37 6.79 -15.22
N LYS A 70 5.10 7.49 -14.35
CA LYS A 70 4.60 8.69 -13.66
C LYS A 70 4.33 9.87 -14.61
N ASP A 71 4.90 9.82 -15.82
CA ASP A 71 4.60 10.78 -16.90
C ASP A 71 3.35 10.42 -17.73
N GLY A 72 2.68 9.31 -17.42
CA GLY A 72 1.49 8.83 -18.09
C GLY A 72 1.75 7.97 -19.34
N THR A 73 3.01 7.74 -19.74
CA THR A 73 3.34 6.78 -20.80
C THR A 73 3.11 5.34 -20.33
N LEU A 74 2.96 4.40 -21.28
CA LEU A 74 2.82 2.99 -20.94
C LEU A 74 4.11 2.49 -20.27
N TYR A 75 3.94 1.69 -19.22
CA TYR A 75 5.07 1.09 -18.51
C TYR A 75 5.77 0.02 -19.34
#